data_AF-H6Q7V6-F1
#
_entry.id   AF-H6Q7V6-F1
#
_cell.length_a   1.000
_cell.length_b   1.000
_cell.length_c   1.000
_cell.angle_alpha   90.00
_cell.angle_beta   90.00
_cell.angle_gamma   90.00
#
_symmetry.space_group_name_H-M   'P 1'
#
loop_
_entity.id
_entity.type
_entity.pdbx_description
1 polymer ?
#
loop_
_entity_poly.entity_id
_entity_poly.type
_entity_poly.pdbx_seq_one_letter_code
_entity_poly.pdbx_strand_id
1 'polypeptide(L)'
;MTRRGVARAAFPSLRCPYCHSANVAADGEYVCRDCGTVIGPVFMPPVLKEAPRPTPRYRLIMAALEREGRRSVRRRYSEIVEMYLNKVSKALGAEVAVTALEMFRRLDKRVYQSRSPRVVAATLTYLAAERLGIYVHKQTIAEILKVSKFTIKDTAWRLRRHLQEA
;
A
#
# COMPACT_ATOMS: atom_id res chain seq x y z
N MET A 1 49.58 -5.81 3.53
CA MET A 1 49.00 -5.87 2.18
C MET A 1 48.41 -7.25 1.94
N THR A 2 47.13 -7.44 2.29
CA THR A 2 46.42 -8.72 2.25
C THR A 2 46.01 -9.08 0.82
N ARG A 3 46.59 -10.14 0.27
CA ARG A 3 46.25 -10.71 -1.04
C ARG A 3 44.79 -11.20 -1.01
N ARG A 4 43.93 -10.57 -1.81
CA ARG A 4 42.55 -11.03 -2.04
C ARG A 4 42.60 -12.40 -2.72
N GLY A 5 42.09 -13.42 -2.06
CA GLY A 5 41.87 -14.74 -2.65
C GLY A 5 40.86 -14.62 -3.78
N VAL A 6 41.32 -14.84 -5.01
CA VAL A 6 40.47 -14.91 -6.19
C VAL A 6 39.71 -16.22 -6.11
N ALA A 7 38.39 -16.14 -5.95
CA ALA A 7 37.49 -17.28 -5.99
C ALA A 7 37.67 -18.02 -7.31
N ARG A 8 38.23 -19.23 -7.26
CA ARG A 8 38.36 -20.12 -8.41
C ARG A 8 36.97 -20.63 -8.76
N ALA A 9 36.39 -20.12 -9.85
CA ALA A 9 35.20 -20.70 -10.45
C ALA A 9 35.54 -22.14 -10.92
N ALA A 10 34.74 -23.11 -10.47
CA ALA A 10 34.91 -24.51 -10.79
C ALA A 10 34.40 -24.80 -12.22
N PHE A 11 35.31 -24.82 -13.20
CA PHE A 11 35.13 -25.60 -14.42
C PHE A 11 36.12 -26.77 -14.37
N PRO A 12 35.68 -28.04 -14.40
CA PRO A 12 36.55 -29.18 -14.07
C PRO A 12 37.74 -29.41 -15.01
N SER A 13 37.81 -28.77 -16.17
CA SER A 13 38.98 -28.85 -17.07
C SER A 13 38.87 -27.85 -18.21
N LEU A 14 39.30 -26.60 -17.99
CA LEU A 14 39.23 -25.55 -19.01
C LEU A 14 40.52 -25.60 -19.88
N ARG A 15 40.59 -26.58 -20.79
CA ARG A 15 41.64 -26.66 -21.82
C ARG A 15 41.20 -25.92 -23.08
N CYS A 16 42.14 -25.29 -23.76
CA CYS A 16 41.87 -24.71 -25.08
C CYS A 16 41.46 -25.81 -26.07
N PRO A 17 40.36 -25.65 -26.84
CA PRO A 17 39.95 -26.63 -27.84
C PRO A 17 40.89 -26.68 -29.05
N TYR A 18 41.71 -25.64 -29.25
CA TYR A 18 42.60 -25.51 -30.42
C TYR A 18 44.04 -25.93 -30.12
N CYS A 19 44.66 -25.37 -29.08
CA CYS A 19 46.06 -25.68 -28.74
C CYS A 19 46.21 -26.64 -27.55
N HIS A 20 45.11 -27.06 -26.93
CA HIS A 20 45.06 -27.96 -25.76
C HIS A 20 45.82 -27.47 -24.51
N SER A 21 46.29 -26.22 -24.52
CA SER A 21 46.91 -25.59 -23.38
C SER A 21 45.92 -25.46 -22.22
N ALA A 22 46.45 -25.62 -21.01
CA ALA A 22 45.75 -25.34 -19.75
C ALA A 22 45.90 -23.85 -19.31
N ASN A 23 46.67 -23.05 -20.05
CA ASN A 23 46.93 -21.64 -19.74
C ASN A 23 45.78 -20.75 -20.23
N VAL A 24 44.65 -20.79 -19.51
CA VAL A 24 43.47 -19.98 -19.78
C VAL A 24 43.25 -18.96 -18.66
N ALA A 25 43.05 -17.70 -19.04
CA ALA A 25 42.73 -16.59 -18.14
C ALA A 25 41.25 -16.18 -18.24
N ALA A 26 40.72 -15.59 -17.17
CA ALA A 26 39.34 -15.15 -17.07
C ALA A 26 39.31 -13.63 -16.85
N ASP A 27 39.26 -12.87 -17.94
CA ASP A 27 39.29 -11.39 -17.95
C ASP A 27 37.95 -10.85 -18.52
N GLY A 28 36.83 -11.35 -18.00
CA GLY A 28 35.47 -11.11 -18.53
C GLY A 28 35.00 -12.21 -19.50
N GLU A 29 35.93 -12.74 -20.29
CA GLU A 29 35.80 -13.95 -21.09
C GLU A 29 36.97 -14.90 -20.77
N TYR A 30 36.79 -16.20 -21.03
CA TYR A 30 37.86 -17.19 -20.94
C TYR A 30 38.74 -17.13 -22.18
N VAL A 31 40.01 -16.72 -22.04
CA VAL A 31 40.95 -16.55 -23.16
C VAL A 31 42.21 -17.38 -22.94
N CYS A 32 42.61 -18.16 -23.93
CA CYS A 32 43.88 -18.90 -23.90
C CYS A 32 45.05 -17.95 -24.14
N ARG A 33 46.04 -17.94 -23.24
CA ARG A 33 47.21 -17.05 -23.33
C ARG A 33 48.27 -17.50 -24.31
N ASP A 34 48.24 -18.77 -24.70
CA ASP A 34 49.27 -19.34 -25.59
C ASP A 34 48.89 -19.21 -27.07
N CYS A 35 47.59 -19.27 -27.40
CA CYS A 35 47.12 -19.14 -28.80
C CYS A 35 46.15 -17.97 -29.04
N GLY A 36 45.73 -17.26 -27.98
CA GLY A 36 44.84 -16.11 -28.09
C GLY A 36 43.36 -16.44 -28.30
N THR A 37 42.97 -17.72 -28.35
CA THR A 37 41.56 -18.09 -28.58
C THR A 37 40.67 -17.74 -27.39
N VAL A 38 39.56 -17.05 -27.69
CA VAL A 38 38.43 -16.85 -26.78
C VAL A 38 37.56 -18.12 -26.75
N ILE A 39 37.44 -18.72 -25.57
CA ILE A 39 36.71 -19.98 -25.33
C ILE A 39 35.23 -19.71 -25.02
N GLY A 40 34.92 -18.61 -24.33
CA GLY A 40 33.54 -18.25 -24.02
C GLY A 40 33.40 -17.33 -22.80
N PRO A 41 32.16 -16.98 -22.41
CA PRO A 41 31.91 -16.03 -21.34
C PRO A 41 32.20 -16.61 -19.95
N VAL A 42 32.63 -15.76 -19.01
CA VAL A 42 32.82 -16.14 -17.61
C VAL A 42 31.46 -16.22 -16.92
N PHE A 43 31.07 -17.43 -16.48
CA PHE A 43 29.89 -17.59 -15.64
C PHE A 43 30.14 -17.01 -14.25
N MET A 44 29.57 -15.84 -13.96
CA MET A 44 29.53 -15.26 -12.63
C MET A 44 28.22 -15.66 -11.95
N PRO A 45 28.23 -16.55 -10.94
CA PRO A 45 27.02 -16.82 -10.18
C PRO A 45 26.53 -15.52 -9.51
N PRO A 46 25.20 -15.31 -9.43
CA PRO A 46 24.67 -14.13 -8.76
C PRO A 46 25.13 -14.11 -7.31
N VAL A 47 25.73 -12.99 -6.88
CA VAL A 47 26.10 -12.80 -5.48
C VAL A 47 24.80 -12.72 -4.67
N LEU A 48 24.49 -13.77 -3.92
CA LEU A 48 23.36 -13.75 -2.98
C LEU A 48 23.71 -12.76 -1.86
N LYS A 49 23.12 -11.56 -1.91
CA LYS A 49 23.16 -10.65 -0.77
C LYS A 49 22.25 -11.23 0.31
N GLU A 50 22.82 -11.54 1.47
CA GLU A 50 22.01 -11.88 2.64
C GLU A 50 21.06 -10.71 2.96
N ALA A 51 19.77 -11.03 3.10
CA ALA A 51 18.82 -10.03 3.57
C ALA A 51 19.24 -9.57 4.97
N PRO A 52 19.20 -8.25 5.26
CA PRO A 52 19.53 -7.76 6.59
C PRO A 52 18.61 -8.42 7.62
N ARG A 53 19.18 -8.88 8.73
CA ARG A 53 18.39 -9.48 9.81
C ARG A 53 17.42 -8.43 10.36
N PRO A 54 16.11 -8.74 10.52
CA PRO A 54 15.15 -7.79 11.04
C PRO A 54 15.55 -7.36 12.46
N THR A 55 15.39 -6.07 12.76
CA THR A 55 15.76 -5.50 14.06
C THR A 55 14.88 -6.07 15.19
N PRO A 56 15.36 -6.05 16.45
CA PRO A 56 14.57 -6.50 17.61
C PRO A 56 13.23 -5.78 17.73
N ARG A 57 13.20 -4.47 17.44
CA ARG A 57 11.98 -3.65 17.46
C ARG A 57 10.93 -4.14 16.45
N TYR A 58 11.36 -4.51 15.24
CA TYR A 58 10.46 -5.07 14.23
C TYR A 58 9.85 -6.39 14.70
N ARG A 59 10.65 -7.28 15.30
CA ARG A 59 10.16 -8.57 15.85
C ARG A 59 9.12 -8.36 16.95
N LEU A 60 9.35 -7.39 17.85
CA LEU A 60 8.39 -7.05 18.91
C LEU A 60 7.07 -6.51 18.34
N ILE A 61 7.13 -5.62 17.34
CA ILE A 61 5.93 -5.11 16.66
C ILE A 61 5.15 -6.25 16.00
N MET A 62 5.83 -7.14 15.29
CA MET A 62 5.18 -8.29 14.65
C MET A 62 4.56 -9.24 15.67
N ALA A 63 5.26 -9.53 16.77
CA ALA A 63 4.71 -10.34 17.85
C ALA A 63 3.50 -9.67 18.54
N ALA A 64 3.49 -8.33 18.64
CA ALA A 64 2.35 -7.60 19.18
C ALA A 64 1.13 -7.66 18.24
N LEU A 65 1.34 -7.49 16.93
CA LEU A 65 0.29 -7.62 15.92
C LEU A 65 -0.25 -9.04 15.81
N GLU A 66 0.59 -10.06 15.99
CA GLU A 66 0.17 -11.47 16.04
C GLU A 66 -0.68 -11.79 17.28
N ARG A 67 -0.34 -11.18 18.44
CA ARG A 67 -1.11 -11.32 19.70
C ARG A 67 -2.41 -10.51 19.70
N GLU A 68 -2.44 -9.36 19.04
CA GLU A 68 -3.67 -8.67 18.62
C GLU A 68 -4.34 -9.47 17.49
N GLY A 69 -4.68 -10.73 17.79
CA GLY A 69 -5.51 -11.54 16.92
C GLY A 69 -6.71 -10.70 16.49
N ARG A 70 -7.01 -10.74 15.20
CA ARG A 70 -8.13 -10.04 14.53
C ARG A 70 -9.44 -10.37 15.23
N ARG A 71 -9.71 -9.78 16.40
CA ARG A 71 -11.04 -9.72 16.98
C ARG A 71 -11.78 -8.80 16.04
N SER A 72 -12.48 -9.40 15.08
CA SER A 72 -13.52 -8.74 14.33
C SER A 72 -14.61 -8.38 15.33
N VAL A 73 -14.38 -7.29 16.06
CA VAL A 73 -15.45 -6.65 16.83
C VAL A 73 -16.51 -6.35 15.79
N ARG A 74 -17.66 -7.05 15.88
CA ARG A 74 -18.84 -6.76 15.07
C ARG A 74 -19.26 -5.34 15.43
N ARG A 75 -18.71 -4.37 14.70
CA ARG A 75 -19.04 -2.96 14.89
C ARG A 75 -20.44 -2.72 14.39
N ARG A 76 -21.19 -1.93 15.15
CA ARG A 76 -22.51 -1.49 14.69
C ARG A 76 -22.32 -0.59 13.47
N TYR A 77 -23.32 -0.56 12.60
CA TYR A 77 -23.28 0.30 11.40
C TYR A 77 -23.00 1.76 11.77
N SER A 78 -23.62 2.26 12.84
CA SER A 78 -23.40 3.60 13.39
C SER A 78 -21.94 3.87 13.76
N GLU A 79 -21.30 2.95 14.48
CA GLU A 79 -19.89 3.07 14.88
C GLU A 79 -18.95 3.14 13.67
N ILE A 80 -19.29 2.42 12.59
CA ILE A 80 -18.52 2.46 11.35
C ILE A 80 -18.67 3.81 10.66
N VAL A 81 -19.89 4.38 10.63
CA VAL A 81 -20.13 5.72 10.08
C VAL A 81 -19.40 6.79 10.89
N GLU A 82 -19.51 6.76 12.22
CA GLU A 82 -18.82 7.67 13.13
C GLU A 82 -17.30 7.62 12.94
N MET A 83 -16.73 6.43 12.79
CA MET A 83 -15.31 6.26 12.48
C MET A 83 -14.92 6.96 11.17
N TYR A 84 -15.73 6.86 10.11
CA TYR A 84 -15.46 7.55 8.85
C TYR A 84 -15.66 9.06 8.93
N LEU A 85 -16.66 9.53 9.67
CA LEU A 85 -16.86 10.97 9.93
C LEU A 85 -15.65 11.55 10.68
N ASN A 86 -15.14 10.86 11.69
CA ASN A 86 -13.91 11.23 12.41
C ASN A 86 -12.65 11.16 11.53
N LYS A 87 -12.63 10.29 10.52
CA LYS A 87 -11.53 10.28 9.55
C LYS A 87 -11.55 11.53 8.68
N VAL A 88 -12.74 11.97 8.27
CA VAL A 88 -12.91 13.16 7.42
C VAL A 88 -12.73 14.45 8.21
N SER A 89 -13.09 14.48 9.50
CA SER A 89 -12.89 15.64 10.37
C SER A 89 -11.43 16.08 10.45
N LYS A 90 -10.51 15.11 10.47
CA LYS A 90 -9.06 15.36 10.46
C LYS A 90 -8.58 16.10 9.21
N ALA A 91 -9.32 15.99 8.10
CA ALA A 91 -8.95 16.59 6.82
C ALA A 91 -9.72 17.89 6.52
N LEU A 92 -10.99 18.00 6.93
CA LEU A 92 -11.87 19.11 6.56
C LEU A 92 -12.26 20.03 7.74
N GLY A 93 -11.90 19.66 8.97
CA GLY A 93 -12.26 20.40 10.19
C GLY A 93 -13.26 19.67 11.06
N ALA A 94 -13.23 19.97 12.37
CA ALA A 94 -14.08 19.33 13.37
C ALA A 94 -15.56 19.70 13.22
N GLU A 95 -15.86 20.94 12.85
CA GLU A 95 -17.21 21.48 12.70
C GLU A 95 -18.05 20.66 11.72
N VAL A 96 -17.47 20.32 10.56
CA VAL A 96 -18.13 19.51 9.52
C VAL A 96 -18.57 18.16 10.05
N ALA A 97 -17.75 17.54 10.92
CA ALA A 97 -18.08 16.23 11.48
C ALA A 97 -19.14 16.30 12.57
N VAL A 98 -19.14 17.35 13.40
CA VAL A 98 -20.20 17.58 14.39
C VAL A 98 -21.55 17.73 13.67
N THR A 99 -21.63 18.61 12.67
CA THR A 99 -22.85 18.80 11.88
C THR A 99 -23.26 17.53 11.13
N ALA A 100 -22.31 16.81 10.52
CA ALA A 100 -22.62 15.54 9.83
C ALA A 100 -23.17 14.47 10.79
N LEU A 101 -22.69 14.44 12.04
CA LEU A 101 -23.14 13.48 13.06
C LEU A 101 -24.54 13.84 13.58
N GLU A 102 -24.84 15.13 13.74
CA GLU A 102 -26.20 15.60 14.02
C GLU A 102 -27.18 15.19 12.91
N MET A 103 -26.79 15.39 11.65
CA MET A 103 -27.58 14.96 10.49
C MET A 103 -27.77 13.44 10.47
N PHE A 104 -26.75 12.67 10.82
CA PHE A 104 -26.85 11.21 10.91
C PHE A 104 -27.83 10.74 11.98
N ARG A 105 -27.85 11.41 13.15
CA ARG A 105 -28.76 11.06 14.25
C ARG A 105 -30.23 11.31 13.93
N ARG A 106 -30.52 12.30 13.08
CA ARG A 106 -31.89 12.61 12.63
C ARG A 106 -32.39 11.65 11.54
N LEU A 107 -31.51 10.91 10.89
CA LEU A 107 -31.89 10.01 9.81
C LEU A 107 -32.41 8.68 10.36
N ASP A 108 -33.56 8.26 9.84
CA ASP A 108 -34.08 6.93 10.08
C ASP A 108 -33.21 5.84 9.46
N LYS A 109 -33.06 4.73 10.19
CA LYS A 109 -32.27 3.56 9.75
C LYS A 109 -32.69 3.04 8.38
N ARG A 110 -33.98 3.11 8.05
CA ARG A 110 -34.56 2.66 6.78
C ARG A 110 -33.97 3.39 5.57
N VAL A 111 -33.57 4.65 5.73
CA VAL A 111 -33.04 5.49 4.65
C VAL A 111 -31.65 5.05 4.21
N TYR A 112 -30.80 4.62 5.16
CA TYR A 112 -29.39 4.33 4.88
C TYR A 112 -29.01 2.84 4.90
N GLN A 113 -29.91 1.94 5.31
CA GLN A 113 -29.61 0.51 5.48
C GLN A 113 -29.20 -0.20 4.17
N SER A 114 -29.59 0.31 3.01
CA SER A 114 -29.23 -0.26 1.69
C SER A 114 -27.88 0.23 1.16
N ARG A 115 -27.20 1.13 1.88
CA ARG A 115 -25.98 1.79 1.42
C ARG A 115 -24.79 1.39 2.27
N SER A 116 -23.59 1.55 1.71
CA SER A 116 -22.37 1.30 2.47
C SER A 116 -22.13 2.44 3.48
N PRO A 117 -21.61 2.13 4.69
CA PRO A 117 -21.29 3.15 5.70
C PRO A 117 -20.38 4.26 5.17
N ARG A 118 -19.46 3.92 4.26
CA ARG A 118 -18.53 4.87 3.62
C ARG A 118 -19.26 5.89 2.77
N VAL A 119 -20.21 5.43 1.95
CA VAL A 119 -21.00 6.31 1.07
C VAL A 119 -21.86 7.24 1.92
N VAL A 120 -22.48 6.72 2.99
CA VAL A 120 -23.31 7.52 3.88
C VAL A 120 -22.48 8.59 4.58
N ALA A 121 -21.33 8.23 5.16
CA ALA A 121 -20.41 9.19 5.76
C ALA A 121 -19.95 10.26 4.75
N ALA A 122 -19.51 9.86 3.55
CA ALA A 122 -19.08 10.80 2.51
C ALA A 122 -20.18 11.80 2.12
N THR A 123 -21.41 11.30 2.00
CA THR A 123 -22.55 12.11 1.59
C THR A 123 -22.97 13.08 2.70
N LEU A 124 -22.98 12.62 3.95
CA LEU A 124 -23.26 13.46 5.11
C LEU A 124 -22.22 14.57 5.27
N THR A 125 -20.93 14.25 5.10
CA THR A 125 -19.88 15.28 5.10
C THR A 125 -20.12 16.32 4.01
N TYR A 126 -20.45 15.89 2.79
CA TYR A 126 -20.73 16.81 1.69
C TYR A 126 -21.90 17.76 2.01
N LEU A 127 -23.00 17.22 2.52
CA LEU A 127 -24.17 18.03 2.90
C LEU A 127 -23.90 18.93 4.12
N ALA A 128 -23.11 18.47 5.09
CA ALA A 128 -22.70 19.27 6.23
C ALA A 128 -21.80 20.44 5.82
N ALA A 129 -20.86 20.21 4.91
CA ALA A 129 -19.99 21.26 4.36
C ALA A 129 -20.81 22.32 3.61
N GLU A 130 -21.79 21.91 2.78
CA GLU A 130 -22.73 22.84 2.13
C GLU A 130 -23.52 23.67 3.16
N ARG A 131 -24.00 23.05 4.24
CA ARG A 131 -24.78 23.73 5.29
C ARG A 131 -23.97 24.76 6.07
N LEU A 132 -22.68 24.51 6.26
CA LEU A 132 -21.73 25.43 6.90
C LEU A 132 -21.19 26.50 5.93
N GLY A 133 -21.54 26.45 4.64
CA GLY A 133 -21.03 27.36 3.63
C GLY A 133 -19.56 27.12 3.25
N ILE A 134 -18.98 25.98 3.64
CA ILE A 134 -17.59 25.63 3.34
C ILE A 134 -17.54 24.98 1.96
N TYR A 135 -16.79 25.58 1.03
CA TYR A 135 -16.61 25.00 -0.29
C TYR A 135 -15.64 23.81 -0.23
N VAL A 136 -16.18 22.59 -0.30
CA VAL A 136 -15.40 21.35 -0.41
C VAL A 136 -15.66 20.70 -1.74
N HIS A 137 -14.59 20.46 -2.51
CA HIS A 137 -14.71 19.76 -3.78
C HIS A 137 -15.07 18.27 -3.56
N LYS A 138 -16.06 17.77 -4.31
CA LYS A 138 -16.57 16.39 -4.18
C LYS A 138 -15.47 15.34 -4.33
N GLN A 139 -14.46 15.65 -5.15
CA GLN A 139 -13.31 14.79 -5.40
C GLN A 139 -12.44 14.60 -4.16
N THR A 140 -12.29 15.64 -3.33
CA THR A 140 -11.51 15.58 -2.07
C THR A 140 -12.13 14.57 -1.10
N ILE A 141 -13.45 14.63 -0.91
CA ILE A 141 -14.19 13.69 -0.03
C ILE A 141 -14.10 12.25 -0.59
N ALA A 142 -14.28 12.12 -1.90
CA ALA A 142 -14.16 10.86 -2.62
C ALA A 142 -12.80 10.19 -2.42
N GLU A 143 -11.71 10.95 -2.47
CA GLU A 143 -10.34 10.45 -2.30
C GLU A 143 -10.04 10.00 -0.86
N ILE A 144 -10.54 10.73 0.15
CA ILE A 144 -10.36 10.42 1.58
C ILE A 144 -11.05 9.11 1.97
N LEU A 145 -12.30 8.95 1.50
CA LEU A 145 -13.15 7.81 1.86
C LEU A 145 -13.10 6.67 0.84
N LYS A 146 -12.37 6.84 -0.27
CA LYS A 146 -12.24 5.89 -1.38
C LYS A 146 -13.61 5.50 -1.94
N VAL A 147 -14.40 6.51 -2.31
CA VAL A 147 -15.74 6.40 -2.90
C VAL A 147 -15.76 7.18 -4.21
N SER A 148 -16.56 6.75 -5.19
CA SER A 148 -16.73 7.51 -6.44
C SER A 148 -17.47 8.83 -6.23
N LYS A 149 -16.99 9.91 -6.87
CA LYS A 149 -17.65 11.23 -6.86
C LYS A 149 -19.10 11.19 -7.33
N PHE A 150 -19.42 10.26 -8.24
CA PHE A 150 -20.77 10.10 -8.78
C PHE A 150 -21.72 9.48 -7.75
N THR A 151 -21.21 8.57 -6.92
CA THR A 151 -21.99 7.94 -5.85
C THR A 151 -22.36 8.94 -4.77
N ILE A 152 -21.44 9.85 -4.42
CA ILE A 152 -21.72 10.96 -3.50
C ILE A 152 -22.84 11.83 -4.07
N LYS A 153 -22.80 12.17 -5.37
CA LYS A 153 -23.81 12.99 -6.03
C LYS A 153 -25.21 12.34 -6.02
N ASP A 154 -25.33 11.07 -6.44
CA ASP A 154 -26.63 10.34 -6.45
C ASP A 154 -27.22 10.21 -5.05
N THR A 155 -26.37 9.87 -4.08
CA THR A 155 -26.82 9.67 -2.69
C THR A 155 -27.19 11.00 -2.03
N ALA A 156 -26.48 12.09 -2.32
CA ALA A 156 -26.75 13.42 -1.77
C ALA A 156 -28.15 13.90 -2.14
N TRP A 157 -28.55 13.72 -3.40
CA TRP A 157 -29.89 14.11 -3.84
C TRP A 157 -31.00 13.38 -3.08
N ARG A 158 -30.85 12.06 -2.83
CA ARG A 158 -31.83 11.28 -2.07
C ARG A 158 -31.86 11.64 -0.58
N LEU A 159 -30.68 11.72 0.05
CA LEU A 159 -30.58 12.03 1.48
C LEU A 159 -31.08 13.45 1.79
N ARG A 160 -30.89 14.40 0.86
CA ARG A 160 -31.36 15.78 1.03
C ARG A 160 -32.88 15.86 1.23
N ARG A 161 -33.68 15.04 0.51
CA ARG A 161 -35.13 15.01 0.67
C ARG A 161 -35.55 14.65 2.11
N HIS A 162 -34.94 13.60 2.66
CA HIS A 162 -35.25 13.14 4.01
C HIS A 162 -34.73 14.07 5.12
N LEU A 163 -33.76 14.93 4.82
CA LEU A 163 -33.20 15.90 5.77
C LEU A 163 -33.92 17.26 5.74
N GLN A 164 -34.78 17.51 4.75
CA GLN A 164 -35.62 18.70 4.64
C GLN A 164 -37.04 18.46 5.18
N GLU A 165 -37.48 17.20 5.22
CA GLU A 165 -38.79 16.76 5.72
C GLU A 165 -38.79 16.49 7.25
N ALA A 166 -37.66 16.73 7.94
CA ALA A 166 -37.44 16.49 9.38
C ALA A 166 -36.83 17.71 10.08
#